data_AF-A0A1G2Q9A0-F1
#
_entry.id   AF-A0A1G2Q9A0-F1
#
_cell.length_a   1.000
_cell.length_b   1.000
_cell.length_c   1.000
_cell.angle_alpha   90.00
_cell.angle_beta   90.00
_cell.angle_gamma   90.00
#
_symmetry.space_group_name_H-M   'P 1'
#
loop_
_entity.id
_entity.type
_entity.pdbx_description
1 polymer ?
#
loop_
_entity_poly.entity_id
_entity_poly.type
_entity_poly.pdbx_seq_one_letter_code
_entity_poly.pdbx_strand_id
1 'polypeptide(L)'
;MQKLTLANYLEYLKDNPNKYWFRRKLYGWGWTPATWQGWLTLLIFILIIPLNFYRIDSVSHSASDTLINFIPQTLLLTILLLIVCFIKGEPPRWQWGIPDKKD
;
A
#
# COMPACT_ATOMS: atom_id res chain seq x y z
N MET A 1 -1.14 4.17 27.27
CA MET A 1 -1.21 3.43 25.99
C MET A 1 -2.48 2.61 25.98
N GLN A 2 -3.46 2.96 25.14
CA GLN A 2 -4.60 2.09 24.90
C GLN A 2 -4.09 0.71 24.44
N LYS A 3 -4.64 -0.37 24.98
CA LYS A 3 -4.35 -1.71 24.44
C LYS A 3 -4.91 -1.77 23.03
N LEU A 4 -4.06 -2.10 22.06
CA LEU A 4 -4.50 -2.36 20.69
C LEU A 4 -5.38 -3.61 20.69
N THR A 5 -6.67 -3.44 20.45
CA THR A 5 -7.61 -4.52 20.19
C THR A 5 -8.05 -4.45 18.74
N LEU A 6 -8.48 -5.59 18.18
CA LEU A 6 -9.05 -5.62 16.83
C LEU A 6 -10.26 -4.69 16.71
N ALA A 7 -11.10 -4.63 17.76
CA ALA A 7 -12.26 -3.75 17.80
C ALA A 7 -11.87 -2.28 17.62
N ASN A 8 -10.91 -1.78 18.41
CA ASN A 8 -10.49 -0.39 18.35
C ASN A 8 -9.73 -0.08 17.05
N TYR A 9 -8.99 -1.05 16.49
CA TYR A 9 -8.37 -0.90 15.17
C TYR A 9 -9.41 -0.75 14.05
N LEU A 10 -10.46 -1.57 14.08
CA LEU A 10 -11.54 -1.49 13.10
C LEU A 10 -12.35 -0.20 13.26
N GLU A 11 -12.56 0.26 14.50
CA GLU A 11 -13.17 1.58 14.76
C GLU A 11 -12.31 2.69 14.16
N TYR A 12 -11.00 2.68 14.39
CA TYR A 12 -10.07 3.63 13.77
C TYR A 12 -10.13 3.60 12.23
N LEU A 13 -10.20 2.43 11.60
CA LEU A 13 -10.30 2.35 10.13
C LEU A 13 -11.66 2.85 9.61
N LYS A 14 -12.74 2.63 10.36
CA LYS A 14 -14.09 3.10 10.02
C LYS A 14 -14.25 4.61 10.23
N ASP A 15 -13.54 5.18 11.19
CA ASP A 15 -13.50 6.62 11.43
C ASP A 15 -12.69 7.35 10.33
N ASN A 16 -13.28 7.44 9.15
CA ASN A 16 -12.68 7.99 7.94
C ASN A 16 -13.61 9.05 7.30
N PRO A 17 -13.81 10.20 7.96
CA PRO A 17 -14.74 11.24 7.49
C PRO A 17 -14.35 11.81 6.12
N ASN A 18 -13.04 11.88 5.84
CA ASN A 18 -12.49 12.37 4.57
C ASN A 18 -12.48 11.30 3.46
N LYS A 19 -12.98 10.09 3.72
CA LYS A 19 -13.10 8.99 2.76
C LYS A 19 -11.77 8.65 2.05
N TYR A 20 -10.65 8.74 2.77
CA TYR A 20 -9.35 8.34 2.23
C TYR A 20 -9.37 6.87 1.82
N TRP A 21 -8.75 6.56 0.70
CA TRP A 21 -8.63 5.18 0.26
C TRP A 21 -7.68 4.39 1.16
N PHE A 22 -6.67 5.10 1.65
CA PHE A 22 -5.58 4.59 2.44
C PHE A 22 -5.47 5.37 3.76
N ARG A 23 -5.76 4.72 4.88
CA ARG A 23 -5.56 5.28 6.22
C ARG A 23 -4.11 5.09 6.64
N ARG A 24 -3.64 5.91 7.57
CA ARG A 24 -2.28 5.78 8.09
C ARG A 24 -2.11 4.50 8.92
N LYS A 25 -0.96 3.85 8.82
CA LYS A 25 -0.65 2.69 9.69
C LYS A 25 -0.49 3.16 11.14
N LEU A 26 -1.15 2.51 12.09
CA LEU A 26 -1.04 2.84 13.52
C LEU A 26 0.36 2.64 14.11
N TYR A 27 1.16 1.78 13.49
CA TYR A 27 2.51 1.47 13.93
C TYR A 27 3.50 1.63 12.78
N GLY A 28 4.48 2.50 12.97
CA GLY A 28 5.51 2.82 11.98
C GLY A 28 5.05 3.86 10.96
N TRP A 29 5.53 3.72 9.72
CA TRP A 29 5.28 4.64 8.62
C TRP A 29 4.49 3.99 7.47
N GLY A 30 3.71 4.80 6.77
CA GLY A 30 2.98 4.41 5.56
C GLY A 30 1.48 4.21 5.79
N TRP A 31 0.88 3.39 4.93
CA TRP A 31 -0.57 3.31 4.80
C TRP A 31 -1.14 1.89 4.82
N THR A 32 -2.43 1.81 5.11
CA THR A 32 -3.25 0.60 5.02
C THR A 32 -4.55 0.92 4.28
N PRO A 33 -5.04 0.05 3.38
CA PRO A 33 -6.31 0.27 2.70
C PRO A 33 -7.47 0.28 3.71
N ALA A 34 -8.30 1.33 3.64
CA ALA A 34 -9.46 1.51 4.50
C ALA A 34 -10.79 1.40 3.74
N THR A 35 -10.73 1.40 2.41
CA THR A 35 -11.89 1.35 1.52
C THR A 35 -11.71 0.25 0.48
N TRP A 36 -12.80 -0.14 -0.18
CA TRP A 36 -12.73 -1.11 -1.27
C TRP A 36 -11.88 -0.61 -2.44
N GLN A 37 -11.81 0.71 -2.69
CA GLN A 37 -10.94 1.28 -3.73
C GLN A 37 -9.46 1.11 -3.38
N GLY A 38 -9.09 1.32 -2.12
CA GLY A 38 -7.73 1.08 -1.63
C GLY A 38 -7.34 -0.40 -1.75
N TRP A 39 -8.25 -1.30 -1.35
CA TRP A 39 -8.06 -2.75 -1.50
C TRP A 39 -7.96 -3.17 -2.98
N LEU A 40 -8.81 -2.63 -3.85
CA LEU A 40 -8.77 -2.91 -5.27
C LEU A 40 -7.46 -2.44 -5.91
N THR A 41 -7.01 -1.24 -5.55
CA THR A 41 -5.71 -0.69 -6.01
C THR A 41 -4.55 -1.60 -5.61
N LEU A 42 -4.54 -2.06 -4.34
CA LEU A 42 -3.52 -2.98 -3.86
C LEU A 42 -3.59 -4.34 -4.57
N LEU A 43 -4.79 -4.86 -4.80
CA LEU A 43 -5.00 -6.13 -5.50
C LEU A 43 -4.51 -6.05 -6.95
N ILE A 44 -4.84 -4.97 -7.67
CA ILE A 44 -4.32 -4.71 -9.02
C ILE A 44 -2.80 -4.71 -9.02
N PHE A 45 -2.17 -4.00 -8.08
CA PHE A 45 -0.71 -4.00 -7.96
C PHE A 45 -0.15 -5.42 -7.73
N ILE A 46 -0.72 -6.17 -6.78
CA ILE A 46 -0.31 -7.55 -6.47
C ILE A 46 -0.43 -8.46 -7.69
N LEU A 47 -1.46 -8.29 -8.55
CA LEU A 47 -1.63 -9.06 -9.77
C LEU A 47 -0.68 -8.64 -10.90
N ILE A 48 -0.38 -7.35 -11.03
CA ILE A 48 0.51 -6.85 -12.08
C ILE A 48 1.93 -7.39 -11.90
N ILE A 49 2.42 -7.54 -10.66
CA ILE A 49 3.78 -8.01 -10.39
C ILE A 49 4.08 -9.40 -11.02
N PRO A 50 3.33 -10.48 -10.73
CA PRO A 50 3.58 -11.79 -11.34
C PRO A 50 3.27 -11.81 -12.83
N LEU A 51 2.27 -11.04 -13.31
CA LEU A 51 2.01 -10.90 -14.75
C LEU A 51 3.19 -10.25 -15.47
N ASN A 52 3.78 -9.23 -14.86
CA ASN A 52 4.96 -8.57 -15.41
C ASN A 52 6.17 -9.51 -15.42
N PHE A 53 6.38 -10.27 -14.35
CA PHE A 53 7.42 -11.29 -14.28
C PHE A 53 7.24 -12.35 -15.39
N TYR A 54 6.05 -12.95 -15.49
CA TYR A 54 5.76 -13.99 -16.49
C TYR A 54 5.94 -13.47 -17.92
N ARG A 55 5.48 -12.25 -18.20
CA ARG A 55 5.65 -11.60 -19.51
C ARG A 55 7.13 -11.44 -19.88
N ILE A 56 7.96 -10.99 -18.95
CA ILE A 56 9.40 -10.77 -19.19
C ILE A 56 10.12 -12.10 -19.32
N ASP A 57 9.91 -13.01 -18.38
CA ASP A 57 10.57 -14.31 -18.35
C ASP A 57 10.28 -15.14 -19.62
N SER A 58 9.06 -15.03 -20.17
CA SER A 58 8.68 -15.73 -21.41
C SER A 58 9.46 -15.34 -22.67
N VAL A 59 10.12 -14.17 -22.66
CA VAL A 59 10.90 -13.66 -23.80
C VAL A 59 12.40 -13.51 -23.48
N SER A 60 12.79 -13.72 -22.22
CA SER A 60 14.17 -13.59 -21.76
C SER A 60 14.98 -14.84 -22.06
N HIS A 61 16.26 -14.64 -22.41
CA HIS A 61 17.18 -15.74 -22.74
C HIS A 61 17.99 -16.25 -21.55
N SER A 62 17.91 -15.58 -20.40
CA SER A 62 18.59 -15.96 -19.15
C SER A 62 17.91 -15.31 -17.94
N ALA A 63 18.13 -15.86 -16.75
CA ALA A 63 17.61 -15.28 -15.51
C ALA A 63 18.13 -13.86 -15.24
N SER A 64 19.36 -13.56 -15.63
CA SER A 64 19.94 -12.22 -15.51
C SER A 64 19.19 -11.19 -16.36
N ASP A 65 18.84 -11.57 -17.59
CA ASP A 65 18.05 -10.76 -18.51
C ASP A 65 16.63 -10.51 -17.96
N THR A 66 15.99 -11.54 -17.39
CA THR A 66 14.71 -11.40 -16.69
C THR A 66 14.82 -10.36 -15.56
N LEU A 67 15.82 -10.46 -14.69
CA LEU A 67 16.00 -9.56 -13.55
C LEU A 67 16.29 -8.12 -13.95
N ILE A 68 17.16 -7.91 -14.95
CA ILE A 68 17.54 -6.58 -15.44
C ILE A 68 16.33 -5.82 -15.98
N ASN A 69 15.39 -6.52 -16.63
CA ASN A 69 14.15 -5.93 -17.14
C ASN A 69 13.05 -5.82 -16.07
N PHE A 70 12.95 -6.81 -15.18
CA PHE A 70 11.89 -6.89 -14.17
C PHE A 70 12.05 -5.85 -13.05
N ILE A 71 13.26 -5.66 -12.52
CA ILE A 71 13.54 -4.75 -11.40
C ILE A 71 13.12 -3.30 -11.71
N PRO A 72 13.59 -2.64 -12.79
CA PRO A 72 13.25 -1.24 -13.05
C PRO A 72 11.75 -1.04 -13.28
N GLN A 73 11.08 -1.98 -13.96
CA GLN A 73 9.64 -1.91 -14.17
C GLN A 73 8.86 -2.08 -12.86
N THR A 74 9.30 -3.00 -12.00
CA THR A 74 8.70 -3.21 -10.67
C THR A 74 8.91 -2.01 -9.75
N LEU A 75 10.08 -1.38 -9.79
CA LEU A 75 10.34 -0.13 -9.07
C LEU A 75 9.41 0.99 -9.55
N LEU A 76 9.23 1.14 -10.87
CA LEU A 76 8.31 2.12 -11.44
C LEU A 76 6.86 1.89 -10.97
N LEU A 77 6.38 0.64 -11.00
CA LEU A 77 5.06 0.28 -10.49
C LEU A 77 4.93 0.55 -8.99
N THR A 78 5.98 0.30 -8.21
CA THR A 78 6.00 0.57 -6.77
C THR A 78 5.93 2.07 -6.49
N ILE A 79 6.68 2.89 -7.23
CA ILE A 79 6.62 4.36 -7.13
C ILE A 79 5.21 4.85 -7.50
N LEU A 80 4.60 4.32 -8.55
CA LEU A 80 3.24 4.67 -8.94
C LEU A 80 2.23 4.33 -7.83
N LEU A 81 2.35 3.15 -7.22
CA LEU A 81 1.53 2.78 -6.07
C LEU A 81 1.72 3.76 -4.90
N LEU A 82 2.96 4.13 -4.58
CA LEU A 82 3.26 5.08 -3.52
C LEU A 82 2.67 6.46 -3.80
N ILE A 83 2.72 6.93 -5.05
CA ILE A 83 2.06 8.18 -5.48
C ILE A 83 0.55 8.10 -5.27
N VAL A 84 -0.09 7.00 -5.65
CA VAL A 84 -1.53 6.79 -5.43
C VAL A 84 -1.86 6.78 -3.93
N CYS A 85 -1.07 6.07 -3.12
CA CYS A 85 -1.20 6.06 -1.66
C CYS A 85 -1.03 7.46 -1.06
N PHE A 86 -0.12 8.27 -1.58
CA PHE A 86 0.11 9.63 -1.10
C PHE A 86 -1.03 10.58 -1.48
N ILE A 87 -1.56 10.50 -2.71
CA ILE A 87 -2.64 11.37 -3.19
C ILE A 87 -4.00 10.98 -2.59
N LYS A 88 -4.26 9.68 -2.44
CA LYS A 88 -5.56 9.14 -1.98
C LYS A 88 -5.56 8.73 -0.51
N GLY A 89 -4.43 8.86 0.17
CA GLY A 89 -4.29 8.49 1.57
C GLY A 89 -4.09 9.69 2.49
N GLU A 90 -4.08 9.39 3.78
CA GLU A 90 -3.73 10.37 4.80
C GLU A 90 -2.27 10.82 4.68
N PRO A 91 -1.92 12.07 5.04
CA PRO A 91 -0.53 12.50 5.07
C PRO A 91 0.32 11.51 5.88
N PRO A 92 1.45 10.99 5.37
CA PRO A 92 2.19 9.98 6.10
C PRO A 92 2.83 10.61 7.34
N ARG A 93 2.61 10.03 8.52
CA ARG A 93 3.33 10.38 9.75
C ARG A 93 3.81 9.12 10.45
N TRP A 94 4.91 9.23 11.16
CA TRP A 94 5.35 8.16 12.05
C TRP A 94 4.44 8.13 13.28
N GLN A 95 3.85 6.97 13.60
CA GLN A 95 3.01 6.81 14.80
C GLN A 95 3.18 5.45 15.47
N TRP A 96 2.86 5.38 16.76
CA TRP A 96 3.03 4.19 17.62
C TRP A 96 1.76 3.93 18.45
N GLY A 97 0.60 3.99 17.83
CA GLY A 97 -0.69 3.77 18.48
C GLY A 97 -1.84 4.50 17.80
N ILE A 98 -3.03 4.32 18.36
CA ILE A 98 -4.23 5.06 17.95
C ILE A 98 -4.01 6.53 18.33
N PRO A 99 -4.10 7.46 17.38
CA PRO A 99 -3.95 8.87 17.68
C PRO A 99 -5.14 9.40 18.49
N ASP A 100 -4.89 10.40 19.33
CA ASP A 100 -5.96 11.05 20.07
C ASP A 100 -6.88 11.80 19.09
N LYS A 101 -8.17 11.89 19.40
CA LYS A 101 -9.19 12.52 18.53
C LYS A 101 -8.95 14.02 18.22
N LYS A 102 -7.92 14.63 18.81
CA LYS A 102 -7.54 16.04 18.64
C LYS A 102 -6.41 16.24 17.61
N ASP A 103 -5.82 15.16 17.10
CA ASP A 103 -4.71 15.16 16.13
C ASP A 103 -5.14 14.82 14.69
#